data_AF-A0A4U0U4J4-F1
#
_entry.id   AF-A0A4U0U4J4-F1
#
_cell.length_a   1.000
_cell.length_b   1.000
_cell.length_c   1.000
_cell.angle_alpha   90.00
_cell.angle_beta   90.00
_cell.angle_gamma   90.00
#
_symmetry.space_group_name_H-M   'P 1'
#
loop_
_entity.id
_entity.type
_entity.pdbx_description
1 polymer ?
#
loop_
_entity_poly.entity_id
_entity_poly.type
_entity_poly.pdbx_seq_one_letter_code
_entity_poly.pdbx_strand_id
1 'polypeptide(L)'
;MQAIEPPAGAVVMSGLNFNPYFPGTGIAMARVLYDGLVDYEDGTPATTSQMAKDVVEFLNWAAEPEMDERKKMGWKVMAIGLTLFGLSVWVKRYKWSTIKTRKLVYNPPMSKADLNPSSPRPEVRMESTKRQS
;
A
#
# COMPACT_ATOMS: atom_id res chain seq x y z
N MET A 1 13.86 -20.57 24.94
CA MET A 1 12.75 -19.98 25.74
C MET A 1 12.27 -21.00 26.75
N GLN A 2 12.37 -20.76 28.07
CA GLN A 2 11.88 -21.67 29.11
C GLN A 2 10.34 -21.82 29.05
N ALA A 3 9.81 -22.95 29.55
CA ALA A 3 8.37 -23.12 29.68
C ALA A 3 7.82 -22.01 30.58
N ILE A 4 6.81 -21.29 30.10
CA ILE A 4 6.22 -20.17 30.85
C ILE A 4 5.23 -20.77 31.84
N GLU A 5 5.56 -20.68 33.12
CA GLU A 5 4.63 -20.97 34.21
C GLU A 5 3.40 -20.06 34.07
N PRO A 6 2.17 -20.58 34.32
CA PRO A 6 0.97 -19.77 34.24
C PRO A 6 1.07 -18.59 35.22
N PRO A 7 0.74 -17.36 34.79
CA PRO A 7 0.77 -16.20 35.68
C PRO A 7 -0.25 -16.39 36.80
N ALA A 8 0.00 -15.76 37.95
CA ALA A 8 -0.88 -15.85 39.11
C ALA A 8 -2.34 -15.52 38.73
N GLY A 9 -3.24 -16.49 38.89
CA GLY A 9 -4.67 -16.38 38.56
C GLY A 9 -5.09 -17.01 37.23
N ALA A 10 -4.16 -17.45 36.37
CA ALA A 10 -4.49 -18.20 35.16
C ALA A 10 -4.78 -19.67 35.51
N VAL A 11 -6.04 -20.09 35.38
CA VAL A 11 -6.44 -21.49 35.56
C VAL A 11 -6.35 -22.22 34.22
N VAL A 12 -5.35 -23.09 34.09
CA VAL A 12 -5.23 -24.00 32.95
C VAL A 12 -5.89 -25.32 33.33
N MET A 13 -6.80 -25.82 32.48
CA MET A 13 -7.47 -27.10 32.72
C MET A 13 -6.46 -28.25 32.77
N SER A 14 -6.74 -29.29 33.56
CA SER A 14 -5.84 -30.44 33.71
C SER A 14 -5.50 -31.08 32.37
N GLY A 15 -4.21 -31.23 32.06
CA GLY A 15 -3.73 -31.80 30.79
C GLY A 15 -3.45 -30.78 29.68
N LEU A 16 -3.76 -29.49 29.89
CA LEU A 16 -3.37 -28.41 28.99
C LEU A 16 -2.09 -27.73 29.49
N ASN A 17 -1.31 -27.17 28.55
CA ASN A 17 -0.11 -26.39 28.79
C ASN A 17 -0.42 -24.90 28.60
N PHE A 18 0.25 -24.04 29.37
CA PHE A 18 0.09 -22.60 29.24
C PHE A 18 0.91 -22.05 28.06
N ASN A 19 0.29 -21.28 27.17
CA ASN A 19 0.96 -20.48 26.15
C ASN A 19 0.19 -19.18 25.88
N PRO A 20 0.78 -17.99 26.13
CA PRO A 20 0.08 -16.71 25.94
C PRO A 20 -0.28 -16.40 24.48
N TYR A 21 0.35 -17.05 23.49
CA TYR A 21 0.06 -16.85 22.07
C TYR A 21 -1.12 -17.69 21.57
N PHE A 22 -1.52 -18.74 22.29
CA PHE A 22 -2.63 -19.59 21.88
C PHE A 22 -3.97 -18.96 22.30
N PRO A 23 -4.99 -18.94 21.42
CA PRO A 23 -6.32 -18.44 21.80
C PRO A 23 -6.87 -19.18 23.02
N GLY A 24 -7.20 -18.46 24.09
CA GLY A 24 -7.66 -19.07 25.33
C GLY A 24 -6.56 -19.67 26.23
N THR A 25 -5.28 -19.39 25.92
CA THR A 25 -4.06 -19.65 26.71
C THR A 25 -3.72 -21.10 27.08
N GLY A 26 -4.67 -22.04 26.98
CA GLY A 26 -4.46 -23.47 27.20
C GLY A 26 -4.33 -24.25 25.89
N ILE A 27 -3.18 -24.89 25.68
CA ILE A 27 -2.91 -25.71 24.49
C ILE A 27 -2.66 -27.18 24.89
N ALA A 28 -3.20 -28.14 24.13
CA ALA A 28 -2.99 -29.57 24.40
C ALA A 28 -1.59 -30.08 23.99
N MET A 29 -0.83 -29.28 23.24
CA MET A 29 0.52 -29.62 22.82
C MET A 29 1.53 -29.28 23.93
N ALA A 30 2.32 -30.27 24.35
CA ALA A 30 3.46 -30.05 25.23
C ALA A 30 4.57 -29.28 24.50
N ARG A 31 5.54 -28.73 25.25
CA ARG A 31 6.73 -28.14 24.64
C ARG A 31 7.54 -29.24 23.97
N VAL A 32 7.74 -29.13 22.65
CA VAL A 32 8.47 -30.14 21.85
C VAL A 32 9.89 -29.73 21.48
N LEU A 33 10.26 -28.45 21.63
CA LEU A 33 11.59 -27.94 21.30
C LEU A 33 12.41 -27.64 22.55
N TYR A 34 13.59 -28.26 22.63
CA TYR A 34 14.60 -28.09 23.68
C TYR A 34 15.97 -27.87 23.04
N ASP A 35 16.89 -27.16 23.71
CA ASP A 35 18.19 -26.85 23.13
C ASP A 35 19.00 -28.15 22.97
N GLY A 36 19.67 -28.32 21.82
CA GLY A 36 20.46 -29.51 21.50
C GLY A 36 19.64 -30.76 21.17
N LEU A 37 18.37 -30.61 20.78
CA LEU A 37 17.49 -31.75 20.47
C LEU A 37 17.86 -32.47 19.16
N VAL A 38 18.45 -31.76 18.21
CA VAL A 38 18.92 -32.29 16.92
C VAL A 38 20.32 -31.78 16.65
N ASP A 39 21.12 -32.55 15.92
CA ASP A 39 22.40 -32.12 15.39
C ASP A 39 22.23 -31.71 13.93
N TYR A 40 22.63 -30.48 13.60
CA TYR A 40 22.59 -30.01 12.22
C TYR A 40 23.88 -30.43 11.47
N GLU A 41 23.72 -30.88 10.22
CA GLU A 41 24.81 -31.30 9.34
C GLU A 41 25.80 -30.17 9.01
N ASP A 42 25.37 -28.91 9.09
CA ASP A 42 26.16 -27.72 8.81
C ASP A 42 26.90 -27.18 10.04
N GLY A 43 26.75 -27.81 11.21
CA GLY A 43 27.33 -27.39 12.48
C GLY A 43 26.64 -26.18 13.12
N THR A 44 25.47 -25.78 12.65
CA THR A 44 24.68 -24.69 13.28
C THR A 44 24.29 -25.08 14.71
N PRO A 45 24.45 -24.18 15.71
CA PRO A 45 24.01 -24.47 17.08
C PRO A 45 22.49 -24.69 17.17
N ALA A 46 22.08 -25.88 17.59
CA ALA A 46 20.68 -26.27 17.68
C ALA A 46 19.95 -25.68 18.91
N THR A 47 19.86 -24.36 18.95
CA THR A 47 19.05 -23.66 19.95
C THR A 47 17.56 -23.76 19.62
N THR A 48 16.72 -23.70 20.64
CA THR A 48 15.25 -23.71 20.53
C THR A 48 14.72 -22.64 19.59
N SER A 49 15.29 -21.45 19.62
CA SER A 49 14.92 -20.35 18.70
C SER A 49 15.30 -20.65 17.26
N GLN A 50 16.46 -21.30 17.03
CA GLN A 50 16.93 -21.65 15.70
C GLN A 50 16.03 -22.73 15.08
N MET A 51 15.82 -23.84 15.79
CA MET A 51 14.92 -24.90 15.34
C MET A 51 13.49 -24.40 15.09
N ALA A 52 12.96 -23.55 15.97
CA ALA A 52 11.63 -22.97 15.77
C ALA A 52 11.56 -22.13 14.49
N LYS A 53 12.60 -21.34 14.19
CA LYS A 53 12.67 -20.54 12.97
C LYS A 53 12.73 -21.42 11.72
N ASP A 54 13.57 -22.44 11.73
CA ASP A 54 13.79 -23.31 10.57
C ASP A 54 12.53 -24.13 10.23
N VAL A 55 11.83 -24.66 11.24
CA VAL A 55 10.56 -25.36 11.05
C VAL A 55 9.47 -24.43 10.52
N VAL A 56 9.38 -23.20 11.04
CA VAL A 56 8.41 -22.21 10.54
C VAL A 56 8.70 -21.83 9.09
N GLU A 57 9.97 -21.67 8.72
CA GLU A 57 10.35 -21.37 7.33
C GLU A 57 9.99 -22.54 6.40
N PHE A 58 10.27 -23.78 6.83
CA PHE A 58 9.86 -24.97 6.08
C PHE A 58 8.34 -25.08 5.93
N LEU A 59 7.57 -24.79 6.99
CA LEU A 59 6.11 -24.78 6.95
C LEU A 59 5.57 -23.67 6.03
N ASN A 60 6.20 -22.49 6.02
CA ASN A 60 5.84 -21.42 5.09
C ASN A 60 6.08 -21.84 3.64
N TRP A 61 7.22 -22.48 3.35
CA TRP A 61 7.49 -23.03 2.03
C TRP A 61 6.50 -24.15 1.66
N ALA A 62 6.16 -25.04 2.58
CA ALA A 62 5.20 -26.11 2.34
C ALA A 62 3.77 -25.57 2.11
N ALA A 63 3.41 -24.46 2.74
CA ALA A 63 2.14 -23.78 2.54
C ALA A 63 2.10 -22.98 1.23
N GLU A 64 3.20 -22.33 0.85
CA GLU A 64 3.32 -21.48 -0.35
C GLU A 64 4.58 -21.80 -1.16
N PRO A 65 4.61 -22.92 -1.91
CA PRO A 65 5.80 -23.34 -2.66
C PRO A 65 6.14 -22.39 -3.82
N GLU A 66 5.18 -21.62 -4.34
CA GLU A 66 5.36 -20.68 -5.43
C GLU A 66 5.83 -19.29 -4.98
N MET A 67 6.05 -19.07 -3.69
CA MET A 67 6.37 -17.77 -3.10
C MET A 67 7.52 -17.05 -3.82
N ASP A 68 8.60 -17.76 -4.16
CA ASP A 68 9.78 -17.17 -4.81
C ASP A 68 9.50 -16.74 -6.25
N GLU A 69 8.81 -17.59 -7.01
CA GLU A 69 8.42 -17.28 -8.38
C GLU A 69 7.39 -16.14 -8.42
N ARG A 70 6.43 -16.14 -7.49
CA ARG A 70 5.43 -15.09 -7.31
C ARG A 70 6.09 -13.74 -7.00
N LYS A 71 7.07 -13.69 -6.09
CA LYS A 71 7.84 -12.48 -5.78
C LYS A 71 8.67 -12.00 -6.97
N LYS A 72 9.32 -12.91 -7.70
CA LYS A 72 10.07 -12.59 -8.92
C LYS A 72 9.18 -12.02 -10.02
N MET A 73 8.01 -12.59 -10.23
CA MET A 73 7.02 -12.09 -11.17
C MET A 73 6.47 -10.73 -10.71
N GLY A 74 6.16 -10.59 -9.42
CA GLY A 74 5.72 -9.34 -8.82
C GLY A 74 6.66 -8.17 -9.10
N TRP A 75 7.98 -8.38 -8.97
CA TRP A 75 8.98 -7.37 -9.32
C TRP A 75 8.92 -6.94 -10.79
N LYS A 76 8.78 -7.90 -11.72
CA LYS A 76 8.65 -7.61 -13.15
C LYS A 76 7.37 -6.81 -13.45
N VAL A 77 6.25 -7.21 -12.85
CA VAL A 77 4.95 -6.55 -13.03
C VAL A 77 4.98 -5.13 -12.45
N MET A 78 5.58 -4.93 -11.28
CA MET A 78 5.72 -3.59 -10.70
C MET A 78 6.59 -2.67 -11.56
N ALA A 79 7.73 -3.17 -12.06
CA ALA A 79 8.61 -2.39 -12.92
C ALA A 79 7.89 -1.95 -14.21
N ILE A 80 7.28 -2.90 -14.93
CA ILE A 80 6.53 -2.62 -16.16
C ILE A 80 5.33 -1.73 -15.88
N GLY A 81 4.60 -2.00 -14.79
CA GLY A 81 3.43 -1.23 -14.37
C GLY A 81 3.76 0.22 -14.09
N LEU A 82 4.87 0.50 -13.39
CA LEU A 82 5.33 1.87 -13.12
C LEU A 82 5.75 2.59 -14.41
N THR A 83 6.45 1.91 -15.31
CA THR A 83 6.84 2.49 -16.61
C THR A 83 5.60 2.83 -17.45
N LEU A 84 4.66 1.88 -17.59
CA LEU A 84 3.42 2.08 -18.34
C LEU A 84 2.56 3.18 -17.72
N PHE A 85 2.49 3.24 -16.38
CA PHE A 85 1.77 4.30 -15.68
C PHE A 85 2.40 5.67 -15.93
N GLY A 86 3.74 5.80 -15.83
CA GLY A 86 4.45 7.04 -16.12
C GLY A 86 4.23 7.51 -17.56
N LEU A 87 4.33 6.61 -18.54
CA LEU A 87 4.05 6.90 -19.94
C LEU A 87 2.60 7.32 -20.17
N SER A 88 1.63 6.61 -19.56
CA SER A 88 0.21 6.94 -19.66
C SER A 88 -0.10 8.35 -19.12
N VAL A 89 0.48 8.70 -17.96
CA VAL A 89 0.34 10.04 -17.38
C VAL A 89 0.94 11.10 -18.31
N TRP A 90 2.10 10.82 -18.90
CA TRP A 90 2.74 11.73 -19.86
C TRP A 90 1.88 11.93 -21.11
N VAL A 91 1.40 10.85 -21.74
CA VAL A 91 0.52 10.92 -22.92
C VAL A 91 -0.78 11.67 -22.60
N LYS A 92 -1.39 11.43 -21.44
CA LYS A 92 -2.56 12.17 -20.97
C LYS A 92 -2.26 13.67 -20.90
N ARG A 93 -1.15 14.07 -20.25
CA ARG A 93 -0.76 15.48 -20.13
C ARG A 93 -0.49 16.11 -21.49
N TYR A 94 0.18 15.39 -22.38
CA TYR A 94 0.46 15.85 -23.74
C TYR A 94 -0.82 16.09 -24.55
N LYS A 95 -1.73 15.11 -24.63
CA LYS A 95 -2.98 15.23 -25.40
C LYS A 95 -3.94 16.27 -24.84
N TRP A 96 -3.98 16.44 -23.52
CA TRP A 96 -4.84 17.43 -22.86
C TRP A 96 -4.23 18.83 -22.79
N SER A 97 -3.00 19.03 -23.28
CA SER A 97 -2.32 20.33 -23.22
C SER A 97 -3.11 21.42 -23.93
N THR A 98 -3.62 21.13 -25.14
CA THR A 98 -4.34 22.11 -25.98
C THR A 98 -5.62 22.63 -25.34
N ILE A 99 -6.38 21.76 -24.68
CA ILE A 99 -7.60 22.16 -23.95
C ILE A 99 -7.22 22.97 -22.72
N LYS A 100 -6.18 22.55 -21.99
CA LYS A 100 -5.77 23.20 -20.74
C LYS A 100 -5.12 24.57 -20.93
N THR A 101 -4.49 24.83 -22.08
CA THR A 101 -3.81 26.11 -22.36
C THR A 101 -4.68 27.09 -23.17
N ARG A 102 -5.91 26.70 -23.56
CA ARG A 102 -6.80 27.54 -24.36
C ARG A 102 -7.16 28.84 -23.63
N LYS A 103 -6.91 29.98 -24.28
CA LYS A 103 -7.43 31.29 -23.87
C LYS A 103 -8.76 31.54 -24.57
N LEU A 104 -9.78 31.91 -23.81
CA LEU A 104 -11.11 32.25 -24.33
C LEU A 104 -11.27 33.77 -24.29
N VAL A 105 -11.54 34.37 -25.44
CA VAL A 105 -11.88 35.79 -25.55
C VAL A 105 -13.35 35.85 -25.94
N TYR A 106 -14.14 36.60 -25.16
CA TYR A 106 -15.55 36.86 -25.44
C TYR A 106 -15.69 38.30 -25.90
N ASN A 107 -16.02 38.49 -27.19
CA ASN A 107 -16.38 39.78 -27.73
C ASN A 107 -17.90 39.88 -27.76
N PRO A 108 -18.53 40.70 -26.90
CA PRO A 108 -19.98 40.85 -26.91
C PRO A 108 -20.45 41.45 -28.24
N PRO A 109 -21.62 41.05 -28.76
CA PRO A 109 -22.19 41.64 -29.96
C PRO A 109 -22.57 43.10 -29.71
N MET A 110 -22.38 43.97 -30.71
CA MET A 110 -22.78 45.37 -30.63
C MET A 110 -24.29 45.50 -30.49
N SER A 111 -24.74 46.43 -29.65
CA SER A 111 -26.16 46.73 -29.50
C SER A 111 -26.64 47.60 -30.66
N LYS A 112 -27.96 47.64 -30.92
CA LYS A 112 -28.55 48.51 -31.95
C LYS A 112 -28.26 50.00 -31.69
N ALA A 113 -27.91 50.39 -30.47
CA ALA A 113 -27.53 51.75 -30.11
C ALA A 113 -26.13 52.11 -30.63
N ASP A 114 -25.21 51.14 -30.71
CA ASP A 114 -23.83 51.34 -31.17
C ASP A 114 -23.73 51.44 -32.71
N LEU A 115 -24.74 50.93 -33.43
CA LEU A 115 -24.86 50.96 -34.89
C LEU A 115 -25.43 52.29 -35.43
N ASN A 116 -25.89 53.19 -34.56
CA ASN A 116 -26.45 54.49 -34.94
C ASN A 116 -25.37 55.59 -34.86
N PRO A 117 -24.97 56.24 -35.97
CA PRO A 117 -23.91 57.27 -35.96
C PRO A 117 -24.29 58.56 -35.19
N SER A 118 -25.55 58.71 -34.80
CA SER A 118 -26.04 59.85 -34.00
C SER A 118 -26.19 59.55 -32.51
N SER A 119 -25.88 58.32 -32.06
CA SER A 119 -25.90 57.99 -30.63
C SER A 119 -24.67 58.55 -29.91
N PRO A 120 -24.79 59.06 -28.68
CA PRO A 120 -23.63 59.43 -27.88
C PRO A 120 -22.76 58.18 -27.68
N ARG A 121 -21.48 58.25 -28.08
CA ARG A 121 -20.55 57.12 -27.92
C ARG A 121 -20.61 56.60 -26.47
N PRO A 122 -20.75 55.29 -26.25
CA PRO A 122 -20.69 54.75 -24.91
C PRO A 122 -19.30 55.05 -24.34
N GLU A 123 -19.27 55.85 -23.28
CA GLU A 123 -18.09 56.04 -22.46
C GLU A 123 -17.62 54.65 -22.02
N VAL A 124 -16.38 54.29 -22.34
CA VAL A 124 -15.82 52.96 -22.05
C VAL A 124 -15.84 52.78 -20.54
N ARG A 125 -16.91 52.14 -20.03
CA ARG A 125 -17.08 51.89 -18.60
C ARG A 125 -16.11 50.77 -18.20
N MET A 126 -14.89 51.20 -17.89
CA MET A 126 -13.79 50.41 -17.31
C MET A 126 -14.09 50.02 -15.85
N GLU A 127 -15.29 49.54 -15.56
CA GLU A 127 -15.61 48.96 -14.26
C GLU A 127 -15.84 47.46 -14.42
N SER A 128 -14.93 46.68 -13.82
CA SER A 128 -15.05 45.25 -13.45
C SER A 128 -14.03 44.26 -14.00
N THR A 129 -12.81 44.68 -14.36
CA THR A 129 -11.62 43.80 -14.28
C THR A 129 -11.22 43.53 -12.82
N LYS A 130 -12.19 43.21 -11.96
CA LYS A 130 -11.97 42.77 -10.59
C LYS A 130 -13.15 41.92 -10.12
N ARG A 131 -13.21 40.68 -10.58
CA ARG A 131 -13.84 39.50 -9.96
C ARG A 131 -13.98 38.44 -11.05
N GLN A 132 -12.98 37.56 -11.16
CA GLN A 132 -13.20 36.13 -11.29
C GLN A 132 -11.85 35.43 -11.38
N SER A 133 -11.56 34.71 -10.29
CA SER A 133 -10.66 33.55 -10.12
C SER A 133 -9.30 33.57 -10.82
#